data_AF-A0A4R1B3E6-F1
#
_entry.id   AF-A0A4R1B3E6-F1
#
_cell.length_a   1.000
_cell.length_b   1.000
_cell.length_c   1.000
_cell.angle_alpha   90.00
_cell.angle_beta   90.00
_cell.angle_gamma   90.00
#
_symmetry.space_group_name_H-M   'P 1'
#
loop_
_entity.id
_entity.type
_entity.pdbx_description
1 polymer ?
#
loop_
_entity_poly.entity_id
_entity_poly.type
_entity_poly.pdbx_seq_one_letter_code
_entity_poly.pdbx_strand_id
1 'polypeptide(L)'
;MARIFTIQFTYHGYEYSALVAERSTPLMTEYSLSMLDEDIEEALPSYKILSTPAGTIAFLGEPRPNALMQGILAAIAQHVGLPA
;
A
#
# COMPACT_ATOMS: atom_id res chain seq x y z
N MET A 1 -12.02 7.59 -11.29
CA MET A 1 -12.87 7.30 -10.12
C MET A 1 -11.96 7.21 -8.91
N ALA A 2 -12.34 7.82 -7.78
CA ALA A 2 -11.62 7.66 -6.52
C ALA A 2 -12.33 6.57 -5.71
N ARG A 3 -11.58 5.59 -5.20
CA ARG A 3 -12.09 4.52 -4.32
C ARG A 3 -11.38 4.62 -2.98
N ILE A 4 -12.06 4.28 -1.91
CA ILE A 4 -11.48 4.21 -0.58
C ILE A 4 -11.82 2.85 -0.01
N PHE A 5 -10.83 2.16 0.55
CA PHE A 5 -11.01 0.85 1.18
C PHE A 5 -10.01 0.69 2.33
N THR A 6 -10.30 -0.28 3.20
CA THR A 6 -9.40 -0.63 4.30
C THR A 6 -8.64 -1.90 3.95
N ILE A 7 -7.36 -1.94 4.28
CA ILE A 7 -6.53 -3.15 4.22
C ILE A 7 -6.17 -3.60 5.63
N GLN A 8 -5.93 -4.90 5.77
CA GLN A 8 -5.37 -5.51 6.97
C GLN A 8 -4.07 -6.18 6.60
N PHE A 9 -3.04 -6.02 7.44
CA PHE A 9 -1.73 -6.63 7.23
C PHE A 9 -1.08 -6.96 8.57
N THR A 10 -0.19 -7.95 8.56
CA THR A 10 0.54 -8.39 9.76
C THR A 10 1.97 -7.85 9.72
N TYR A 11 2.43 -7.28 10.83
CA TYR A 11 3.82 -6.84 11.02
C TYR A 11 4.28 -7.18 12.44
N HIS A 12 5.46 -7.79 12.60
CA HIS A 12 5.96 -8.32 13.88
C HIS A 12 4.98 -9.18 14.70
N GLY A 13 4.05 -9.87 14.03
CA GLY A 13 3.06 -10.72 14.70
C GLY A 13 1.82 -9.98 15.23
N TYR A 14 1.72 -8.66 14.98
CA TYR A 14 0.53 -7.86 15.27
C TYR A 14 -0.24 -7.59 13.98
N GLU A 15 -1.57 -7.54 14.09
CA GLU A 15 -2.45 -7.14 12.99
C GLU A 15 -2.65 -5.63 13.01
N TYR A 16 -2.43 -5.01 11.87
CA TYR A 16 -2.63 -3.59 11.64
C TYR A 16 -3.65 -3.38 10.53
N SER A 17 -4.26 -2.20 10.53
CA SER A 17 -5.15 -1.76 9.46
C SER A 17 -4.73 -0.40 8.94
N ALA A 18 -4.99 -0.16 7.66
CA ALA A 18 -4.81 1.16 7.06
C ALA A 18 -5.98 1.51 6.14
N LEU A 19 -6.33 2.79 6.09
CA LEU A 19 -7.25 3.32 5.09
C LEU A 19 -6.46 3.68 3.83
N VAL A 20 -6.89 3.13 2.71
CA VAL A 20 -6.26 3.29 1.39
C VAL A 20 -7.18 4.11 0.51
N ALA A 21 -6.70 5.26 0.05
CA ALA A 21 -7.34 6.06 -0.98
C ALA A 21 -6.70 5.74 -2.34
N GLU A 22 -7.49 5.21 -3.27
CA GLU A 22 -7.10 4.93 -4.64
C GLU A 22 -7.46 6.09 -5.56
N ARG A 23 -6.48 6.52 -6.35
CA ARG A 23 -6.64 7.46 -7.45
C ARG A 23 -6.06 6.87 -8.73
N SER A 24 -6.96 6.43 -9.61
CA SER A 24 -6.60 5.86 -10.91
C SER A 24 -6.54 6.93 -12.01
N THR A 25 -5.46 6.90 -12.80
CA THR A 25 -5.25 7.70 -14.02
C THR A 25 -4.98 6.78 -15.22
N PRO A 26 -5.03 7.25 -16.47
CA PRO A 26 -4.72 6.41 -17.64
C PRO A 26 -3.30 5.81 -17.65
N LEU A 27 -2.36 6.42 -16.91
CA LEU A 27 -0.95 6.00 -16.91
C LEU A 27 -0.59 5.14 -15.69
N MET A 28 -1.27 5.34 -14.56
CA MET A 28 -0.95 4.70 -13.29
C MET A 28 -2.11 4.82 -12.29
N THR A 29 -2.08 3.98 -11.26
CA THR A 29 -2.93 4.09 -10.08
C THR A 29 -2.08 4.46 -8.87
N GLU A 30 -2.46 5.52 -8.17
CA GLU A 30 -1.85 5.94 -6.90
C GLU A 30 -2.71 5.42 -5.74
N TYR A 31 -2.07 4.85 -4.74
CA TYR A 31 -2.67 4.49 -3.45
C TYR A 31 -2.02 5.34 -2.36
N SER A 32 -2.83 6.06 -1.60
CA SER A 32 -2.39 6.83 -0.44
C SER A 32 -2.86 6.15 0.84
N LEU A 33 -1.93 5.90 1.76
CA LEU A 33 -2.21 5.32 3.07
C LEU A 33 -2.54 6.43 4.08
N SER A 34 -3.46 6.12 4.99
CA SER A 34 -3.87 6.99 6.10
C SER A 34 -4.45 6.14 7.23
N MET A 35 -4.69 6.77 8.40
CA MET A 35 -5.16 6.07 9.61
C MET A 35 -4.24 4.89 9.97
N LEU A 36 -2.93 5.13 9.89
CA LEU A 36 -1.92 4.17 10.31
C LEU A 36 -1.69 4.33 11.81
N ASP A 37 -1.26 3.24 12.44
CA ASP A 37 -0.79 3.31 13.83
C ASP A 37 0.53 4.09 13.90
N GLU A 38 0.79 4.81 14.99
CA GLU A 38 1.96 5.70 15.14
C GLU A 38 3.27 4.93 14.93
N ASP A 39 3.36 3.72 15.47
CA ASP A 39 4.51 2.81 15.29
C ASP A 39 4.76 2.45 13.81
N ILE A 40 3.69 2.38 13.02
CA ILE A 40 3.75 2.05 11.59
C ILE A 40 4.06 3.29 10.77
N GLU A 41 3.53 4.45 11.15
CA GLU A 41 3.82 5.73 10.50
C GLU A 41 5.30 6.06 10.55
N GLU A 42 5.96 5.88 11.70
CA GLU A 42 7.39 6.12 11.84
C GLU A 42 8.25 5.12 11.04
N ALA A 43 7.77 3.88 10.88
CA ALA A 43 8.49 2.83 10.17
C ALA A 43 8.30 2.88 8.64
N LEU A 44 7.34 3.67 8.15
CA LEU A 44 7.03 3.77 6.73
C LEU A 44 7.88 4.85 6.05
N PRO A 45 8.58 4.51 4.96
CA PRO A 45 9.39 5.48 4.22
C PRO A 45 8.54 6.45 3.39
N SER A 46 7.30 6.07 3.06
CA SER A 46 6.36 6.86 2.28
C SER A 46 4.94 6.35 2.48
N TYR A 47 3.97 7.25 2.43
CA TYR A 47 2.53 6.91 2.46
C TYR A 47 1.93 6.69 1.08
N LYS A 48 2.76 6.77 0.03
CA LYS A 48 2.31 6.69 -1.36
C LYS A 48 2.86 5.46 -2.03
N ILE A 49 1.95 4.74 -2.70
CA ILE A 49 2.23 3.54 -3.47
C ILE A 49 1.71 3.79 -4.88
N LEU A 50 2.47 3.36 -5.88
CA LEU A 50 2.10 3.44 -7.28
C LEU A 50 1.95 2.04 -7.86
N SER A 51 0.89 1.84 -8.63
CA SER A 51 0.71 0.69 -9.50
C SER A 51 0.72 1.13 -10.96
N THR A 52 1.45 0.39 -11.77
CA THR A 52 1.50 0.58 -13.22
C THR A 52 0.53 -0.39 -13.92
N PRO A 53 0.05 -0.08 -15.13
CA PRO A 53 -0.77 -1.00 -15.91
C PRO A 53 -0.11 -2.35 -16.21
N ALA A 54 1.23 -2.43 -16.12
CA ALA A 54 2.00 -3.66 -16.26
C ALA A 54 1.89 -4.59 -15.02
N GLY A 55 1.20 -4.16 -13.95
CA GLY A 55 1.02 -4.91 -12.72
C GLY A 55 2.09 -4.64 -11.66
N THR A 56 3.13 -3.85 -11.95
CA THR A 56 4.14 -3.47 -10.97
C THR A 56 3.53 -2.52 -9.94
N ILE A 57 3.57 -2.90 -8.66
CA ILE A 57 3.16 -2.07 -7.52
C ILE A 57 4.36 -1.83 -6.58
N ALA A 58 4.59 -0.58 -6.18
CA ALA A 58 5.72 -0.22 -5.31
C ALA A 58 5.47 1.08 -4.54
N PHE A 59 6.15 1.23 -3.40
CA PHE A 59 6.21 2.49 -2.68
C PHE A 59 7.01 3.54 -3.48
N LEU A 60 6.57 4.79 -3.41
CA LEU A 60 7.28 5.90 -4.02
C LEU A 60 8.54 6.22 -3.22
N GLY A 61 9.69 6.23 -3.89
CA GLY A 61 10.96 6.71 -3.34
C GLY A 61 11.91 5.63 -2.81
N GLU A 62 11.44 4.39 -2.63
CA GLU A 62 12.25 3.32 -2.03
C GLU A 62 12.70 2.25 -3.05
N PRO A 63 14.00 1.96 -3.14
CA PRO A 63 14.52 0.96 -4.07
C PRO A 63 14.31 -0.48 -3.60
N ARG A 64 14.02 -0.71 -2.31
CA ARG A 64 13.86 -2.08 -1.76
C ARG A 64 12.74 -2.14 -0.70
N PRO A 65 11.74 -3.01 -0.89
CA PRO A 65 10.67 -3.16 0.09
C PRO A 65 11.15 -3.94 1.33
N ASN A 66 10.88 -3.39 2.52
CA ASN A 66 11.05 -4.08 3.80
C ASN A 66 9.84 -4.99 4.11
N ALA A 67 9.87 -5.74 5.21
CA ALA A 67 8.81 -6.69 5.55
C ALA A 67 7.43 -6.01 5.75
N LEU A 68 7.39 -4.82 6.33
CA LEU A 68 6.18 -4.01 6.49
C LEU A 68 5.60 -3.61 5.13
N MET A 69 6.45 -3.06 4.26
CA MET A 69 6.07 -2.66 2.91
C MET A 69 5.55 -3.85 2.11
N GLN A 70 6.18 -5.02 2.21
CA GLN A 70 5.70 -6.24 1.56
C GLN A 70 4.31 -6.65 2.06
N GLY A 71 4.08 -6.60 3.38
CA GLY A 71 2.76 -6.87 3.96
C GLY A 71 1.68 -5.92 3.43
N ILE A 72 1.97 -4.63 3.35
CA ILE A 72 1.06 -3.62 2.81
C ILE A 72 0.81 -3.82 1.31
N LEU A 73 1.87 -4.03 0.52
CA LEU A 73 1.75 -4.26 -0.93
C LEU A 73 0.94 -5.52 -1.21
N ALA A 74 1.18 -6.60 -0.48
CA ALA A 74 0.41 -7.84 -0.60
C ALA A 74 -1.06 -7.63 -0.24
N ALA A 75 -1.35 -6.91 0.85
CA ALA A 75 -2.72 -6.62 1.28
C ALA A 75 -3.47 -5.76 0.25
N ILE A 76 -2.81 -4.75 -0.33
CA ILE A 76 -3.40 -3.94 -1.42
C ILE A 76 -3.61 -4.81 -2.66
N ALA A 77 -2.59 -5.55 -3.11
CA ALA A 77 -2.66 -6.40 -4.29
C ALA A 77 -3.79 -7.43 -4.19
N GLN A 78 -3.93 -8.07 -3.03
CA GLN A 78 -5.02 -9.00 -2.72
C GLN A 78 -6.39 -8.30 -2.81
N HIS A 79 -6.51 -7.08 -2.28
CA HIS A 79 -7.78 -6.34 -2.30
C HIS A 79 -8.19 -5.92 -3.72
N VAL A 80 -7.24 -5.46 -4.53
CA VAL A 80 -7.52 -4.96 -5.88
C VAL A 80 -7.44 -6.03 -6.97
N GLY A 81 -7.09 -7.27 -6.61
CA GLY A 81 -6.99 -8.39 -7.54
C GLY A 81 -5.75 -8.35 -8.45
N LEU A 82 -4.66 -7.74 -7.98
CA LEU A 82 -3.36 -7.76 -8.65
C LEU A 82 -2.52 -8.96 -8.17
N PRO A 83 -1.61 -9.50 -9.00
CA PRO A 83 -0.63 -10.46 -8.54
C PRO A 83 0.30 -9.80 -7.52
N ALA A 84 0.40 -10.40 -6.32
CA ALA A 84 1.27 -9.96 -5.22
C ALA A 84 2.73 -10.34 -5.44
#